data_AF-U6DMC7-F1
#
_entry.id   AF-U6DMC7-F1
#
_cell.length_a   1.000
_cell.length_b   1.000
_cell.length_c   1.000
_cell.angle_alpha   90.00
_cell.angle_beta   90.00
_cell.angle_gamma   90.00
#
_symmetry.space_group_name_H-M   'P 1'
#
loop_
_entity.id
_entity.type
_entity.pdbx_description
1 polymer ?
#
loop_
_entity_poly.entity_id
_entity_poly.type
_entity_poly.pdbx_seq_one_letter_code
_entity_poly.pdbx_strand_id
1 'polypeptide(L)'
;SLVEGRSCGWVPPPPGFAPLAPRPGPELSPSPTSPTATPTTSSRYKTELCRTFSESGRCRYGAKCQFAHGLGELRQASRHPKYKTELCHKFYLQGRCPYGSRCHFI
;
A
#
# COMPACT_ATOMS: atom_id res chain seq x y z
N SER A 1 44.04 17.90 -7.07
CA SER A 1 43.81 17.61 -8.50
C SER A 1 44.42 16.23 -8.76
N LEU A 2 43.76 15.21 -9.27
CA LEU A 2 42.58 15.06 -10.11
C LEU A 2 41.94 13.71 -9.72
N VAL A 3 40.62 13.65 -9.54
CA VAL A 3 39.90 12.38 -9.38
C VAL A 3 39.71 11.78 -10.77
N GLU A 4 40.39 10.68 -11.07
CA GLU A 4 40.16 9.94 -12.31
C GLU A 4 38.83 9.19 -12.24
N GLY A 5 38.01 9.42 -13.26
CA GLY A 5 36.61 9.06 -13.34
C GLY A 5 36.37 7.56 -13.32
N ARG A 6 35.38 7.13 -12.54
CA ARG A 6 34.76 5.82 -12.66
C ARG A 6 33.98 5.79 -13.98
N SER A 7 34.54 5.17 -15.00
CA SER A 7 33.81 4.76 -16.20
C SER A 7 32.63 3.89 -15.81
N CYS A 8 31.41 4.37 -16.07
CA CYS A 8 30.21 3.53 -16.06
C CYS A 8 30.34 2.53 -17.21
N GLY A 9 30.89 1.35 -16.91
CA GLY A 9 31.05 0.26 -17.86
C GLY A 9 29.68 -0.21 -18.33
N TRP A 10 29.33 0.15 -19.56
CA TRP A 10 28.21 -0.39 -20.29
C TRP A 10 28.47 -1.89 -20.52
N VAL A 11 27.76 -2.76 -19.80
CA VAL A 11 27.81 -4.21 -20.03
C VAL A 11 26.80 -4.57 -21.13
N PRO A 12 27.24 -5.10 -22.28
CA PRO A 12 26.32 -5.55 -23.32
C PRO A 12 25.55 -6.80 -22.87
N PRO A 13 24.25 -6.92 -23.18
CA PRO A 13 23.45 -8.10 -22.86
C PRO A 13 23.86 -9.32 -23.72
N PRO A 14 23.65 -10.56 -23.22
CA PRO A 14 23.97 -11.78 -23.95
C PRO A 14 23.12 -11.94 -25.22
N PRO A 15 23.68 -12.55 -26.29
CA PRO A 15 22.95 -12.79 -27.53
C PRO A 15 21.88 -13.86 -27.31
N GLY A 16 20.61 -13.55 -27.65
CA GLY A 16 19.52 -14.53 -27.64
C GLY A 16 18.13 -14.01 -27.23
N PHE A 17 18.01 -12.78 -26.73
CA PHE A 17 16.70 -12.18 -26.43
C PHE A 17 16.26 -11.29 -27.58
N ALA A 18 15.22 -11.71 -28.30
CA ALA A 18 14.56 -10.88 -29.30
C ALA A 18 14.01 -9.60 -28.64
N PRO A 19 14.16 -8.41 -29.26
CA PRO A 19 13.53 -7.20 -28.75
C PRO A 19 12.02 -7.36 -28.80
N LEU A 20 11.33 -7.23 -27.66
CA LEU A 20 9.88 -7.13 -27.66
C LEU A 20 9.49 -5.84 -28.39
N ALA A 21 8.77 -5.97 -29.51
CA ALA A 21 8.24 -4.84 -30.25
C ALA A 21 7.30 -4.00 -29.36
N PRO A 22 7.28 -2.67 -29.51
CA PRO A 22 6.31 -1.82 -28.82
C PRO A 22 4.89 -2.18 -29.28
N ARG A 23 4.06 -2.63 -28.34
CA ARG A 23 2.61 -2.79 -28.58
C ARG A 23 2.02 -1.39 -28.76
N PRO A 24 1.27 -1.09 -29.83
CA PRO A 24 0.44 0.10 -29.85
C PRO A 24 -0.59 -0.03 -28.71
N GLY A 25 -0.54 0.89 -27.75
CA GLY A 25 -1.50 0.94 -26.65
C GLY A 25 -2.89 1.33 -27.15
N PRO A 26 -3.96 0.94 -26.45
CA PRO A 26 -5.30 1.41 -26.77
C PRO A 26 -5.40 2.91 -26.49
N GLU A 27 -5.93 3.61 -27.49
CA GLU A 27 -6.24 5.03 -27.56
C GLU A 27 -6.92 5.56 -26.28
N LEU A 28 -6.26 6.53 -25.62
CA LEU A 28 -6.82 7.31 -24.53
C LEU A 28 -7.79 8.35 -25.12
N SER A 29 -9.09 8.04 -25.10
CA SER A 29 -10.14 9.02 -25.37
C SER A 29 -10.47 9.80 -24.07
N PRO A 30 -10.33 11.14 -24.03
CA PRO A 30 -10.75 11.93 -22.87
C PRO A 30 -12.24 12.26 -22.96
N SER A 31 -13.05 11.64 -22.08
CA SER A 31 -14.44 12.07 -21.85
C SER A 31 -14.55 12.88 -20.55
N PRO A 32 -15.28 14.01 -20.56
CA PRO A 32 -15.42 14.91 -19.43
C PRO A 32 -16.58 14.46 -18.54
N THR A 33 -16.33 14.35 -17.23
CA THR A 33 -17.17 14.90 -16.15
C THR A 33 -16.69 14.33 -14.83
N SER A 34 -15.95 15.17 -14.11
CA SER A 34 -15.65 14.98 -12.70
C SER A 34 -16.93 14.84 -11.88
N PRO A 35 -16.91 14.01 -10.85
CA PRO A 35 -17.24 14.49 -9.52
C PRO A 35 -15.93 14.84 -8.85
N THR A 36 -15.80 16.10 -8.46
CA THR A 36 -14.89 16.62 -7.44
C THR A 36 -14.46 15.52 -6.47
N ALA A 37 -13.24 15.01 -6.63
CA ALA A 37 -12.57 14.25 -5.60
C ALA A 37 -12.21 15.25 -4.49
N THR A 38 -13.18 15.51 -3.61
CA THR A 38 -12.82 15.85 -2.23
C THR A 38 -11.87 14.75 -1.76
N PRO A 39 -10.81 15.06 -0.98
CA PRO A 39 -9.97 14.02 -0.42
C PRO A 39 -10.82 13.23 0.57
N THR A 40 -11.52 12.21 0.08
CA THR A 40 -12.26 11.24 0.87
C THR A 40 -11.21 10.63 1.78
N THR A 41 -11.10 11.16 3.00
CA THR A 41 -10.21 10.61 4.01
C THR A 41 -10.62 9.16 4.13
N SER A 42 -9.77 8.27 3.61
CA SER A 42 -10.03 6.84 3.59
C SER A 42 -10.52 6.47 4.98
N SER A 43 -11.66 5.78 5.08
CA SER A 43 -12.31 5.46 6.37
C SER A 43 -11.35 4.75 7.36
N ARG A 44 -10.22 4.23 6.87
CA ARG A 44 -9.14 3.60 7.66
C ARG A 44 -8.00 4.56 8.07
N TYR A 45 -8.10 5.85 7.80
CA TYR A 45 -7.05 6.80 8.12
C TYR A 45 -6.92 6.96 9.64
N LYS A 46 -5.71 6.72 10.13
CA LYS A 46 -5.34 6.72 11.55
C LYS A 46 -6.22 5.82 12.42
N THR A 47 -6.77 4.74 11.88
CA THR A 47 -7.56 3.78 12.68
C THR A 47 -6.73 2.67 13.33
N GLU A 48 -5.44 2.59 12.98
CA GLU A 48 -4.49 1.63 13.52
C GLU A 48 -3.19 2.36 13.91
N LEU A 49 -2.49 1.87 14.93
CA LEU A 49 -1.23 2.43 15.40
C LEU A 49 -0.10 2.14 14.40
N CYS A 50 0.77 3.12 14.20
CA CYS A 50 1.96 3.00 13.38
C CYS A 50 2.98 2.12 14.09
N ARG A 51 3.26 0.94 13.53
CA ARG A 51 4.24 -0.02 14.11
C ARG A 51 5.63 0.58 14.24
N THR A 52 6.15 1.18 13.17
CA THR A 52 7.49 1.79 13.16
C THR A 52 7.62 2.90 14.21
N PHE A 53 6.57 3.72 14.38
CA PHE A 53 6.57 4.74 15.42
C PHE A 53 6.48 4.11 16.81
N SER A 54 5.66 3.07 16.98
CA SER A 54 5.52 2.37 18.26
C SER A 54 6.79 1.64 18.69
N GLU A 55 7.56 1.10 17.75
CA GLU A 55 8.78 0.31 18.02
C GLU A 55 10.02 1.20 18.11
N SER A 56 10.16 2.18 17.21
CA SER A 56 11.37 3.00 17.09
C SER A 56 11.21 4.44 17.58
N GLY A 57 9.99 4.86 17.95
CA GLY A 57 9.67 6.25 18.30
C GLY A 57 9.72 7.23 17.13
N ARG A 58 10.03 6.77 15.90
CA ARG A 58 10.21 7.62 14.73
C ARG A 58 9.61 6.99 13.48
N CYS A 59 8.81 7.76 12.76
CA CYS A 59 8.18 7.34 11.52
C CYS A 59 8.72 8.18 10.35
N ARG A 60 9.09 7.53 9.24
CA ARG A 60 9.59 8.20 8.03
C ARG A 60 8.55 9.10 7.37
N TYR A 61 7.26 8.80 7.60
CA TYR A 61 6.13 9.53 7.00
C TYR A 61 5.69 10.76 7.82
N GLY A 62 6.19 10.93 9.04
CA GLY A 62 5.83 12.06 9.91
C GLY A 62 4.31 12.25 10.02
N ALA A 63 3.84 13.50 9.93
CA ALA A 63 2.41 13.84 10.00
C ALA A 63 1.56 13.25 8.85
N LYS A 64 2.18 12.87 7.73
CA LYS A 64 1.51 12.23 6.59
C LYS A 64 1.32 10.72 6.77
N CYS A 65 1.72 10.16 7.92
CA CYS A 65 1.47 8.76 8.21
C CYS A 65 -0.03 8.47 8.17
N GLN A 66 -0.43 7.42 7.46
CA GLN A 66 -1.81 6.94 7.44
C GLN A 66 -2.20 6.20 8.73
N PHE A 67 -1.21 5.91 9.58
CA PHE A 67 -1.38 5.25 10.86
C PHE A 67 -1.20 6.27 12.00
N ALA A 68 -1.80 6.00 13.16
CA ALA A 68 -1.71 6.88 14.32
C ALA A 68 -0.37 6.70 15.04
N HIS A 69 0.30 7.81 15.41
CA HIS A 69 1.53 7.75 16.21
C HIS A 69 1.27 7.62 17.72
N GLY A 70 0.01 7.61 18.14
CA GLY A 70 -0.39 7.38 19.52
C GLY A 70 -1.91 7.33 19.64
N LEU A 71 -2.40 7.08 20.86
CA LEU A 71 -3.84 7.00 21.12
C LEU A 71 -4.57 8.32 20.84
N GLY A 72 -3.92 9.48 21.02
CA GLY A 72 -4.51 10.78 20.72
C GLY A 72 -4.78 11.03 19.24
N GLU A 73 -4.06 10.36 18.34
CA GLU A 73 -4.32 10.41 16.90
C GLU A 73 -5.15 9.22 16.40
N LEU A 74 -5.35 8.19 17.23
CA LEU A 74 -6.02 6.96 16.87
C LEU A 74 -7.53 7.19 16.78
N ARG A 75 -8.05 7.13 15.56
CA ARG A 75 -9.48 7.27 15.28
C ARG A 75 -10.19 5.93 15.47
N GLN A 76 -11.37 5.98 16.07
CA GLN A 76 -12.23 4.80 16.13
C GLN A 76 -12.69 4.45 14.72
N ALA A 77 -12.40 3.21 14.30
CA ALA A 77 -12.85 2.73 13.00
C ALA A 77 -14.38 2.63 13.00
N SER A 78 -15.05 3.47 12.20
CA SER A 78 -16.48 3.29 11.94
C SER A 78 -16.63 2.10 10.99
N ARG A 79 -16.95 0.93 11.56
CA ARG A 79 -17.09 -0.33 10.84
C ARG A 79 -18.56 -0.65 10.59
N HIS A 80 -18.82 -1.33 9.49
CA HIS A 80 -20.17 -1.79 9.16
C HIS A 80 -20.67 -2.79 10.23
N PRO A 81 -21.97 -2.81 10.59
CA PRO A 81 -22.53 -3.72 11.59
C PRO A 81 -22.33 -5.22 11.31
N LYS A 82 -22.02 -5.59 10.07
CA LYS A 82 -21.67 -6.97 9.66
C LYS A 82 -20.19 -7.33 9.89
N TYR A 83 -19.41 -6.46 10.52
CA TYR A 83 -17.99 -6.73 10.78
C TYR A 83 -17.86 -7.76 11.90
N LYS A 84 -17.12 -8.84 11.64
CA LYS A 84 -16.89 -9.94 12.59
C LYS A 84 -18.20 -10.49 13.17
N THR A 85 -19.21 -10.66 12.32
CA THR A 85 -20.47 -11.32 12.71
C THR A 85 -20.55 -12.77 12.25
N GLU A 86 -19.81 -13.16 11.21
CA GLU A 86 -19.79 -14.51 10.68
C GLU A 86 -18.40 -15.14 10.75
N LEU A 87 -18.36 -16.46 10.94
CA LEU A 87 -17.13 -17.25 11.05
C LEU A 87 -16.31 -17.21 9.76
N CYS A 88 -15.00 -17.02 9.91
CA CYS A 88 -14.07 -17.12 8.81
C CYS A 88 -13.97 -18.59 8.38
N HIS A 89 -14.65 -18.96 7.30
CA HIS A 89 -14.68 -20.32 6.79
C HIS A 89 -13.27 -20.91 6.56
N LYS A 90 -12.33 -20.11 6.07
CA LYS A 90 -10.91 -20.51 5.90
C LYS A 90 -10.22 -20.79 7.23
N PHE A 91 -10.42 -19.93 8.23
CA PHE A 91 -9.88 -20.16 9.56
C PHE A 91 -10.48 -21.41 10.19
N TYR A 92 -11.78 -21.61 10.04
CA TYR A 92 -12.50 -22.77 10.58
C TYR A 92 -12.03 -24.10 9.96
N LEU A 93 -11.83 -24.14 8.64
CA LEU A 93 -11.40 -25.37 7.96
C LEU A 93 -9.90 -25.65 8.04
N GLN A 94 -9.05 -24.62 7.96
CA GLN A 94 -7.59 -24.78 7.89
C GLN A 94 -6.88 -24.44 9.21
N GLY A 95 -7.58 -23.93 10.21
CA GLY A 95 -6.99 -23.44 11.48
C GLY A 95 -6.18 -22.15 11.33
N ARG A 96 -6.04 -21.59 10.12
CA ARG A 96 -5.29 -20.36 9.86
C ARG A 96 -5.88 -19.54 8.71
N CYS A 97 -5.97 -18.23 8.93
CA CYS A 97 -6.39 -17.25 7.93
C CYS A 97 -5.19 -16.35 7.58
N PRO A 98 -4.86 -16.15 6.28
CA PRO A 98 -3.74 -15.29 5.87
C PRO A 98 -3.93 -13.83 6.30
N TYR A 99 -5.18 -13.41 6.54
CA TYR A 99 -5.49 -12.06 7.02
C TYR A 99 -5.35 -11.90 8.54
N GLY A 100 -5.31 -13.00 9.31
CA GLY A 100 -5.17 -12.97 10.76
C GLY A 100 -6.14 -11.99 11.45
N SER A 101 -5.60 -11.11 12.29
CA SER A 101 -6.39 -10.09 13.02
C SER A 101 -7.08 -9.05 12.14
N ARG A 102 -6.66 -8.93 10.87
CA ARG A 102 -7.30 -8.07 9.87
C ARG A 102 -8.46 -8.75 9.15
N CYS A 103 -8.76 -10.02 9.44
CA CYS A 103 -9.92 -10.67 8.86
C CYS A 103 -11.21 -9.91 9.26
N HIS A 104 -12.13 -9.79 8.31
CA HIS A 104 -13.44 -9.17 8.54
C HIS A 104 -14.46 -10.14 9.16
N PHE A 105 -14.08 -11.42 9.28
CA PHE A 105 -14.87 -12.52 9.83
C PHE A 105 -14.24 -12.96 11.17
N ILE A 106 -15.02 -13.63 12.04
CA ILE A 106 -14.52 -14.16 13.33
C ILE A 106 -13.63 -15.37 13.15
#